data_AF-A0A7W0QFX0-F1
#
_entry.id   AF-A0A7W0QFX0-F1
#
_cell.length_a   1.000
_cell.length_b   1.000
_cell.length_c   1.000
_cell.angle_alpha   90.00
_cell.angle_beta   90.00
_cell.angle_gamma   90.00
#
_symmetry.space_group_name_H-M   'P 1'
#
loop_
_entity.id
_entity.type
_entity.pdbx_description
1 polymer ?
#
loop_
_entity_poly.entity_id
_entity_poly.type
_entity_poly.pdbx_seq_one_letter_code
_entity_poly.pdbx_strand_id
1 'polypeptide(L)'
;MSRSDDRFTRLTVLGESRSPGPHGGMRRLALFAAVIIVPALALLALWRVADGRRGDSEPLDLRPDAVQDTGRPVTEPLRTRLLSFRRTPALLADDTNRAQLTAAVRTLSSRVGERSCLTVSLDGTDVQRVGAERPVVPASSMKVIVAAVALERLGRDHRFTTTLVGTVDGSTVVGDLTIVGGGDPLLTSDAFPIENDPQPVVNETSLDALAIQLAEAGVT
;
A
#
# COMPACT_ATOMS: atom_id res chain seq x y z
N MET A 1 -26.55 -15.06 -37.71
CA MET A 1 -25.16 -15.57 -37.59
C MET A 1 -24.74 -15.35 -36.15
N SER A 2 -25.01 -16.27 -35.22
CA SER A 2 -24.45 -17.63 -35.02
C SER A 2 -23.02 -17.62 -34.45
N ARG A 3 -22.96 -17.75 -33.11
CA ARG A 3 -21.98 -18.45 -32.24
C ARG A 3 -22.17 -17.87 -30.83
N SER A 4 -22.85 -18.52 -29.87
CA SER A 4 -22.70 -19.87 -29.33
C SER A 4 -21.27 -20.13 -28.87
N ASP A 5 -21.02 -19.98 -27.57
CA ASP A 5 -20.54 -21.11 -26.76
C ASP A 5 -20.67 -20.83 -25.26
N ASP A 6 -21.72 -21.41 -24.70
CA ASP A 6 -21.82 -21.84 -23.32
C ASP A 6 -20.64 -22.75 -22.95
N ARG A 7 -19.90 -22.41 -21.91
CA ARG A 7 -19.10 -23.38 -21.15
C ARG A 7 -19.57 -23.40 -19.71
N PHE A 8 -20.79 -23.90 -19.52
CA PHE A 8 -21.22 -24.44 -18.23
C PHE A 8 -20.57 -25.82 -18.06
N THR A 9 -19.46 -25.85 -17.32
CA THR A 9 -18.85 -27.09 -16.82
C THR A 9 -19.86 -27.80 -15.92
N ARG A 10 -20.44 -28.88 -16.44
CA ARG A 10 -21.37 -29.77 -15.75
C ARG A 10 -20.56 -30.71 -14.86
N LEU A 11 -20.44 -30.40 -13.57
CA LEU A 11 -19.88 -31.31 -12.57
C LEU A 11 -20.96 -32.32 -12.16
N THR A 12 -20.94 -33.50 -12.77
CA THR A 12 -21.72 -34.65 -12.32
C THR A 12 -21.04 -35.25 -11.10
N VAL A 13 -21.48 -34.88 -9.89
CA VAL A 13 -21.12 -35.59 -8.67
C VAL A 13 -22.03 -36.81 -8.57
N LEU A 14 -21.45 -38.00 -8.81
CA LEU A 14 -22.08 -39.27 -8.46
C LEU A 14 -22.19 -39.34 -6.93
N GLY A 15 -23.37 -38.98 -6.42
CA GLY A 15 -23.73 -39.11 -5.02
C GLY A 15 -23.98 -40.57 -4.69
N GLU A 16 -23.00 -41.22 -4.05
CA GLU A 16 -23.20 -42.52 -3.43
C GLU A 16 -24.13 -42.37 -2.22
N SER A 17 -25.32 -42.94 -2.33
CA SER A 17 -26.35 -42.91 -1.30
C SER A 17 -25.92 -43.76 -0.10
N ARG A 18 -25.40 -43.13 0.96
CA ARG A 18 -25.43 -43.70 2.32
C ARG A 18 -26.40 -42.90 3.19
N SER A 19 -27.52 -43.54 3.50
CA SER A 19 -28.55 -43.08 4.42
C SER A 19 -27.97 -42.80 5.82
N PRO A 20 -28.15 -41.58 6.39
CA PRO A 20 -27.92 -41.35 7.80
C PRO A 20 -29.24 -41.47 8.58
N GLY A 21 -29.23 -42.25 9.67
CA GLY A 21 -30.38 -42.46 10.55
C GLY A 21 -30.93 -41.19 11.22
N PRO A 22 -32.18 -41.26 11.72
CA PRO A 22 -33.09 -40.10 11.84
C PRO A 22 -32.82 -39.10 12.99
N HIS A 23 -31.68 -39.15 13.69
CA HIS A 23 -31.45 -38.27 14.86
C HIS A 23 -30.09 -37.55 14.92
N GLY A 24 -29.21 -37.69 13.90
CA GLY A 24 -27.85 -37.14 13.91
C GLY A 24 -27.61 -35.85 13.12
N GLY A 25 -28.40 -35.57 12.09
CA GLY A 25 -28.15 -34.46 11.14
C GLY A 25 -28.43 -33.07 11.70
N MET A 26 -29.52 -32.93 12.47
CA MET A 26 -29.96 -31.64 13.01
C MET A 26 -28.97 -31.04 14.02
N ARG A 27 -28.35 -31.89 14.87
CA ARG A 27 -27.34 -31.46 15.86
C ARG A 27 -26.03 -31.04 15.19
N ARG A 28 -25.65 -31.72 14.10
CA ARG A 28 -24.46 -31.36 13.32
C ARG A 28 -24.66 -30.06 12.56
N LEU A 29 -25.82 -29.86 11.92
CA LEU A 29 -26.16 -28.61 11.24
C LEU A 29 -26.22 -27.42 12.21
N ALA A 30 -26.81 -27.62 13.40
CA ALA A 30 -26.86 -26.60 14.44
C ALA A 30 -25.47 -26.23 14.99
N LEU A 31 -24.56 -27.22 15.12
CA LEU A 31 -23.16 -26.98 15.52
C LEU A 31 -22.40 -26.17 14.45
N PHE A 32 -22.56 -26.49 13.16
CA PHE A 32 -21.94 -25.71 12.09
C PHE A 32 -22.49 -24.28 12.01
N ALA A 33 -23.81 -24.11 12.16
CA ALA A 33 -24.43 -22.79 12.19
C ALA A 33 -23.92 -21.96 13.39
N ALA A 34 -23.79 -22.56 14.57
CA ALA A 34 -23.24 -21.89 15.75
C ALA A 34 -21.78 -21.45 15.56
N VAL A 35 -20.94 -22.31 14.95
CA VAL A 35 -19.52 -22.01 14.68
C VAL A 35 -19.34 -20.85 13.68
N ILE A 36 -20.31 -20.58 12.81
CA ILE A 36 -20.24 -19.47 11.84
C ILE A 36 -20.91 -18.21 12.38
N ILE A 37 -22.11 -18.35 12.95
CA ILE A 37 -22.95 -17.21 13.36
C ILE A 37 -22.38 -16.52 14.59
N VAL A 38 -21.84 -17.26 15.55
CA VAL A 38 -21.29 -16.68 16.78
C VAL A 38 -20.08 -15.77 16.50
N PRO A 39 -19.03 -16.18 15.75
CA PRO A 39 -17.94 -15.28 15.42
C PRO A 39 -18.37 -14.15 14.48
N ALA A 40 -19.32 -14.37 13.57
CA ALA A 40 -19.85 -13.29 12.73
C ALA A 40 -20.53 -12.19 13.56
N LEU A 41 -21.35 -12.57 14.55
CA LEU A 41 -21.97 -11.63 15.48
C LEU A 41 -20.96 -10.95 16.40
N ALA A 42 -19.94 -11.67 16.86
CA ALA A 42 -18.86 -11.11 17.65
C ALA A 42 -18.06 -10.06 16.86
N LEU A 43 -17.72 -10.36 15.60
CA LEU A 43 -17.05 -9.43 14.69
C LEU A 43 -17.94 -8.22 14.39
N LEU A 44 -19.25 -8.41 14.20
CA LEU A 44 -20.20 -7.32 13.98
C LEU A 44 -20.31 -6.40 15.21
N ALA A 45 -20.37 -6.97 16.42
CA ALA A 45 -20.38 -6.21 17.66
C ALA A 45 -19.07 -5.44 17.86
N LEU A 46 -17.93 -6.07 17.58
CA LEU A 46 -16.62 -5.43 17.64
C LEU A 46 -16.50 -4.29 16.63
N TRP A 47 -17.02 -4.49 15.41
CA TRP A 47 -17.06 -3.47 14.37
C TRP A 47 -17.92 -2.27 14.80
N ARG A 48 -19.12 -2.51 15.35
CA ARG A 48 -20.00 -1.44 15.89
C ARG A 48 -19.33 -0.63 17.00
N VAL A 49 -18.60 -1.30 17.89
CA VAL A 49 -17.84 -0.63 18.97
C VAL A 49 -16.66 0.15 18.42
N ALA A 50 -15.96 -0.39 17.42
CA ALA A 50 -14.88 0.31 16.74
C ALA A 50 -15.38 1.54 15.99
N ASP A 51 -16.54 1.45 15.35
CA ASP A 51 -17.17 2.55 14.63
C ASP A 51 -17.64 3.67 15.56
N GLY A 52 -18.26 3.33 16.69
CA GLY A 52 -18.61 4.31 17.72
C GLY A 52 -17.39 4.96 18.42
N ARG A 53 -16.18 4.43 18.23
CA ARG A 53 -14.91 5.02 18.70
C ARG A 53 -14.16 5.77 17.60
N ARG A 54 -14.58 5.67 16.33
CA ARG A 54 -14.13 6.62 15.31
C ARG A 54 -14.80 7.94 15.67
N GLY A 55 -14.06 8.81 16.35
CA GLY A 55 -14.49 10.19 16.48
C GLY A 55 -14.74 10.71 15.08
N ASP A 56 -15.95 11.22 14.84
CA ASP A 56 -16.35 11.80 13.57
C ASP A 56 -15.30 12.82 13.16
N SER A 57 -14.42 12.43 12.23
CA SER A 57 -13.51 13.34 11.57
C SER A 57 -14.30 13.94 10.43
N GLU A 58 -15.33 14.71 10.78
CA GLU A 58 -16.04 15.53 9.82
C GLU A 58 -14.98 16.49 9.24
N PRO A 59 -14.67 16.41 7.92
CA PRO A 59 -13.84 17.42 7.32
C PRO A 59 -14.54 18.75 7.58
N LEU A 60 -13.89 19.69 8.28
CA LEU A 60 -14.43 21.04 8.41
C LEU A 60 -14.62 21.59 7.00
N ASP A 61 -15.87 21.60 6.53
CA ASP A 61 -16.24 22.30 5.31
C ASP A 61 -16.16 23.80 5.64
N LEU A 62 -14.97 24.38 5.43
CA LEU A 62 -14.72 25.82 5.57
C LEU A 62 -15.38 26.63 4.44
N ARG A 63 -16.51 26.17 3.91
CA ARG A 63 -17.41 27.03 3.18
C ARG A 63 -17.94 28.04 4.20
N PRO A 64 -17.73 29.35 4.00
CA PRO A 64 -18.39 30.32 4.83
C PRO A 64 -19.89 30.10 4.66
N ASP A 65 -20.54 29.57 5.70
CA ASP A 65 -21.99 29.55 5.76
C ASP A 65 -22.45 30.94 5.37
N ALA A 66 -23.28 31.01 4.33
CA ALA A 66 -23.85 32.27 3.89
C ALA A 66 -24.40 32.96 5.14
N VAL A 67 -23.83 34.12 5.48
CA VAL A 67 -24.19 34.89 6.67
C VAL A 67 -25.71 34.95 6.70
N GLN A 68 -26.33 34.24 7.67
CA GLN A 68 -27.75 34.39 7.89
C GLN A 68 -27.93 35.80 8.43
N ASP A 69 -28.23 36.73 7.51
CA ASP A 69 -28.68 38.06 7.86
C ASP A 69 -30.06 37.90 8.49
N THR A 70 -30.06 37.72 9.81
CA THR A 70 -31.28 37.55 10.61
C THR A 70 -32.13 38.82 10.66
N GLY A 71 -31.75 39.90 9.95
CA GLY A 71 -32.47 41.17 9.90
C GLY A 71 -32.58 41.86 11.25
N ARG A 72 -31.89 41.36 12.27
CA ARG A 72 -31.91 41.89 13.63
C ARG A 72 -30.85 42.98 13.70
N PRO A 73 -31.19 44.23 14.06
CA PRO A 73 -30.18 45.26 14.23
C PRO A 73 -29.18 44.79 15.29
N VAL A 74 -27.93 44.54 14.87
CA VAL A 74 -26.82 44.19 15.77
C VAL A 74 -26.52 45.44 16.59
N THR A 75 -27.30 45.62 17.66
CA THR A 75 -27.19 46.78 18.56
C THR A 75 -26.27 46.47 19.74
N GLU A 76 -25.76 45.24 19.84
CA GLU A 76 -24.74 44.89 20.82
C GLU A 76 -23.38 45.44 20.38
N PRO A 77 -22.73 46.29 21.19
CA PRO A 77 -21.40 46.78 20.86
C PRO A 77 -20.47 45.56 20.75
N LEU A 78 -19.66 45.52 19.68
CA LEU A 78 -18.65 44.49 19.45
C LEU A 78 -17.68 44.45 20.64
N ARG A 79 -17.93 43.59 21.63
CA ARG A 79 -17.13 43.49 22.87
C ARG A 79 -15.79 42.78 22.65
N THR A 80 -15.65 42.05 21.55
CA THR A 80 -14.42 41.36 21.19
C THR A 80 -13.41 42.35 20.65
N ARG A 81 -12.44 42.70 21.50
CA ARG A 81 -11.28 43.53 21.16
C ARG A 81 -10.64 43.05 19.85
N LEU A 82 -10.15 44.01 19.05
CA LEU A 82 -9.50 43.73 17.76
C LEU A 82 -8.31 42.77 17.88
N LEU A 83 -7.59 42.81 19.01
CA LEU A 83 -6.45 41.95 19.32
C LEU A 83 -6.84 40.71 20.15
N SER A 84 -8.01 40.12 19.91
CA SER A 84 -8.44 38.90 20.59
C SER A 84 -7.84 37.66 19.94
N PHE A 85 -7.22 36.77 20.72
CA PHE A 85 -6.70 35.47 20.26
C PHE A 85 -7.76 34.59 19.55
N ARG A 86 -9.05 34.80 19.84
CA ARG A 86 -10.15 34.10 19.15
C ARG A 86 -10.28 34.49 17.67
N ARG A 87 -9.68 35.61 17.23
CA ARG A 87 -9.66 36.02 15.83
C ARG A 87 -8.53 35.36 15.02
N THR A 88 -7.60 34.65 15.68
CA THR A 88 -6.50 33.91 15.04
C THR A 88 -6.38 32.48 15.60
N PRO A 89 -7.45 31.67 15.54
CA PRO A 89 -7.47 30.33 16.16
C PRO A 89 -6.40 29.40 15.59
N ALA A 90 -6.04 29.55 14.30
CA ALA A 90 -5.03 28.72 13.65
C ALA A 90 -3.64 28.86 14.28
N LEU A 91 -3.23 30.07 14.69
CA LEU A 91 -1.93 30.30 15.33
C LEU A 91 -1.87 29.68 16.72
N LEU A 92 -2.96 29.77 17.48
CA LEU A 92 -3.04 29.16 18.80
C LEU A 92 -3.05 27.63 18.71
N ALA A 93 -3.73 27.08 17.70
CA ALA A 93 -3.73 25.66 17.43
C ALA A 93 -2.34 25.17 17.02
N ASP A 94 -1.63 25.88 16.11
CA ASP A 94 -0.25 25.55 15.72
C ASP A 94 0.69 25.55 16.92
N ASP A 95 0.66 26.60 17.75
CA ASP A 95 1.49 26.71 18.96
C ASP A 95 1.22 25.55 19.94
N THR A 96 -0.07 25.29 20.21
CA THR A 96 -0.48 24.20 21.12
C THR A 96 -0.06 22.84 20.57
N ASN A 97 -0.28 22.59 19.27
CA ASN A 97 0.08 21.33 18.61
C ASN A 97 1.60 21.13 18.61
N ARG A 98 2.38 22.19 18.34
CA ARG A 98 3.85 22.15 18.37
C ARG A 98 4.37 21.90 19.79
N ALA A 99 3.78 22.52 20.80
CA ALA A 99 4.13 22.28 22.19
C ALA A 99 3.86 20.82 22.60
N GLN A 100 2.70 20.27 22.21
CA GLN A 100 2.35 18.87 22.45
C GLN A 100 3.29 17.91 21.70
N LEU A 101 3.59 18.18 20.43
CA LEU A 101 4.54 17.40 19.64
C LEU A 101 5.93 17.40 20.28
N THR A 102 6.41 18.57 20.70
CA THR A 102 7.71 18.71 21.37
C THR A 102 7.76 17.88 22.65
N ALA A 103 6.70 17.91 23.46
CA ALA A 103 6.61 17.13 24.69
C ALA A 103 6.59 15.61 24.40
N ALA A 104 5.84 15.19 23.39
CA ALA A 104 5.77 13.78 22.98
C ALA A 104 7.13 13.27 22.46
N VAL A 105 7.77 14.01 21.56
CA VAL A 105 9.05 13.64 20.93
C VAL A 105 10.19 13.61 21.96
N ARG A 106 10.14 14.45 23.01
CA ARG A 106 11.15 14.46 24.09
C ARG A 106 11.33 13.10 24.76
N THR A 107 10.25 12.32 24.89
CA THR A 107 10.29 10.98 25.48
C THR A 107 10.99 9.99 24.56
N LEU A 108 10.88 10.16 23.24
CA LEU A 108 11.59 9.35 22.26
C LEU A 108 13.06 9.75 22.19
N SER A 109 13.35 11.05 22.18
CA SER A 109 14.71 11.58 22.08
C SER A 109 15.58 11.15 23.26
N SER A 110 15.02 11.00 24.46
CA SER A 110 15.78 10.51 25.63
C SER A 110 16.18 9.03 25.54
N ARG A 111 15.58 8.26 24.63
CA ARG A 111 15.94 6.86 24.37
C ARG A 111 16.97 6.69 23.25
N VAL A 112 17.30 7.78 22.53
CA VAL A 112 18.28 7.75 21.45
C VAL A 112 19.68 7.67 22.08
N GLY A 113 20.34 6.53 21.89
CA GLY A 113 21.69 6.31 22.40
C GLY A 113 22.75 7.14 21.67
N GLU A 114 23.96 7.19 22.24
CA GLU A 114 25.08 7.98 21.72
C GLU A 114 25.57 7.57 20.32
N ARG A 115 25.19 6.37 19.85
CA ARG A 115 25.53 5.84 18.53
C ARG A 115 24.41 6.03 17.49
N SER A 116 23.34 6.69 17.87
CA SER A 116 22.18 6.97 17.02
C SER A 116 22.00 8.47 16.83
N CYS A 117 21.13 8.84 15.90
CA CYS A 117 20.71 10.22 15.66
C CYS A 117 19.19 10.28 15.48
N LEU A 118 18.60 11.43 15.80
CA LEU A 118 17.18 11.73 15.58
C LEU A 118 17.03 13.21 15.25
N THR A 119 16.34 13.50 14.16
CA THR A 119 15.87 14.83 13.79
C THR A 119 14.38 14.73 13.54
N VAL A 120 13.61 15.63 14.15
CA VAL A 120 12.18 15.79 13.87
C VAL A 120 11.96 17.25 13.50
N SER A 121 11.45 17.48 12.29
CA SER A 121 11.10 18.80 11.79
C SER A 121 9.63 18.84 11.37
N LEU A 122 9.02 20.01 11.52
CA LEU A 122 7.67 20.31 11.06
C LEU A 122 7.76 21.58 10.22
N ASP A 123 7.31 21.51 8.96
CA ASP A 123 7.34 22.63 8.02
C ASP A 123 8.73 23.29 7.88
N GLY A 124 9.78 22.46 7.90
CA GLY A 124 11.17 22.91 7.83
C GLY A 124 11.72 23.53 9.12
N THR A 125 10.93 23.58 10.19
CA THR A 125 11.39 24.01 11.53
C THR A 125 11.70 22.80 12.40
N ASP A 126 12.93 22.75 12.92
CA ASP A 126 13.36 21.67 13.79
C ASP A 126 12.63 21.72 15.15
N VAL A 127 11.96 20.63 15.51
CA VAL A 127 11.28 20.44 16.79
C VAL A 127 12.21 19.77 17.80
N GLN A 128 12.98 18.79 17.34
CA GLN A 128 14.00 18.10 18.14
C GLN A 128 15.17 17.63 17.29
N ARG A 129 16.37 17.69 17.88
CA ARG A 129 17.62 17.22 17.28
C ARG A 129 18.48 16.54 18.33
N VAL A 130 18.87 15.30 18.08
CA VAL A 130 19.82 14.53 18.90
C VAL A 130 20.87 13.95 17.97
N GLY A 131 22.12 14.38 18.12
CA GLY A 131 23.24 13.86 17.33
C GLY A 131 23.05 14.02 15.81
N ALA A 132 22.33 15.05 15.37
CA ALA A 132 21.89 15.21 13.98
C ALA A 132 23.04 15.23 12.95
N GLU A 133 24.20 15.78 13.30
CA GLU A 133 25.39 15.85 12.42
C GLU A 133 26.28 14.60 12.50
N ARG A 134 25.85 13.57 13.26
CA ARG A 134 26.64 12.35 13.45
C ARG A 134 26.48 11.44 12.23
N PRO A 135 27.59 11.03 11.57
CA PRO A 135 27.52 9.99 10.57
C PRO A 135 27.08 8.66 11.20
N VAL A 136 26.07 8.03 10.63
CA VAL A 136 25.57 6.71 11.02
C VAL A 136 25.52 5.79 9.80
N VAL A 137 25.61 4.48 10.01
CA VAL A 137 25.44 3.50 8.92
C VAL A 137 23.95 3.36 8.63
N PRO A 138 23.45 3.74 7.44
CA PRO A 138 22.01 3.78 7.17
C PRO A 138 21.39 2.38 6.98
N ALA A 139 22.22 1.37 6.71
CA ALA A 139 21.78 0.03 6.31
C ALA A 139 20.70 0.10 5.20
N SER A 140 19.62 -0.67 5.31
CA SER A 140 18.53 -0.66 4.32
C SER A 140 17.77 0.66 4.23
N SER A 141 17.93 1.60 5.17
CA SER A 141 17.34 2.94 5.04
C SER A 141 17.91 3.71 3.84
N MET A 142 19.11 3.34 3.37
CA MET A 142 19.70 3.87 2.13
C MET A 142 18.78 3.65 0.91
N LYS A 143 17.93 2.62 0.94
CA LYS A 143 16.96 2.34 -0.13
C LYS A 143 15.97 3.48 -0.33
N VAL A 144 15.68 4.30 0.69
CA VAL A 144 14.80 5.47 0.55
C VAL A 144 15.43 6.50 -0.38
N ILE A 145 16.72 6.79 -0.20
CA ILE A 145 17.47 7.74 -1.04
C ILE A 145 17.59 7.18 -2.46
N VAL A 146 17.94 5.89 -2.59
CA VAL A 146 18.04 5.23 -3.90
C VAL A 146 16.69 5.25 -4.62
N ALA A 147 15.58 4.97 -3.92
CA ALA A 147 14.24 5.00 -4.50
C ALA A 147 13.84 6.41 -4.96
N ALA A 148 14.13 7.44 -4.17
CA ALA A 148 13.86 8.83 -4.55
C ALA A 148 14.63 9.23 -5.82
N VAL A 149 15.92 8.90 -5.88
CA VAL A 149 16.76 9.17 -7.06
C VAL A 149 16.30 8.36 -8.27
N ALA A 150 15.91 7.09 -8.07
CA ALA A 150 15.39 6.25 -9.14
C ALA A 150 14.09 6.83 -9.72
N LEU A 151 13.16 7.29 -8.88
CA LEU A 151 11.93 7.93 -9.34
C LEU A 151 12.20 9.24 -10.10
N GLU A 152 13.15 10.04 -9.64
CA GLU A 152 13.54 11.30 -10.30
C GLU A 152 14.21 11.06 -11.65
N ARG A 153 15.13 10.07 -11.73
CA ARG A 153 15.96 9.83 -12.91
C ARG A 153 15.31 8.94 -13.95
N LEU A 154 14.61 7.90 -13.52
CA LEU A 154 13.98 6.92 -14.40
C LEU A 154 12.52 7.25 -14.68
N GLY A 155 11.84 7.93 -13.74
CA GLY A 155 10.41 8.16 -13.77
C GLY A 155 9.62 7.00 -13.15
N ARG A 156 8.39 7.29 -12.72
CA ARG A 156 7.50 6.29 -12.08
C ARG A 156 7.09 5.14 -13.00
N ASP A 157 7.09 5.39 -14.31
CA ASP A 157 6.60 4.48 -15.35
C ASP A 157 7.76 3.77 -16.08
N HIS A 158 8.99 3.85 -15.54
CA HIS A 158 10.16 3.23 -16.14
C HIS A 158 10.00 1.71 -16.25
N ARG A 159 10.41 1.15 -17.39
CA ARG A 159 10.45 -0.28 -17.63
C ARG A 159 11.83 -0.65 -18.14
N PHE A 160 12.46 -1.60 -17.46
CA PHE A 160 13.69 -2.21 -17.94
C PHE A 160 13.40 -2.96 -19.25
N THR A 161 14.36 -2.93 -20.17
CA THR A 161 14.22 -3.57 -21.49
C THR A 161 15.35 -4.57 -21.66
N THR A 162 15.00 -5.82 -21.97
CA THR A 162 15.94 -6.87 -22.33
C THR A 162 15.67 -7.30 -23.76
N THR A 163 16.70 -7.38 -24.60
CA THR A 163 16.56 -7.65 -26.04
C THR A 163 17.47 -8.77 -26.51
N LEU A 164 17.01 -9.54 -27.49
CA LEU A 164 17.85 -10.42 -28.30
C LEU A 164 18.38 -9.66 -29.52
N VAL A 165 19.68 -9.77 -29.78
CA VAL A 165 20.38 -9.11 -30.90
C VAL A 165 21.19 -10.16 -31.65
N GLY A 166 20.95 -10.29 -32.94
CA GLY A 166 21.66 -11.22 -33.82
C GLY A 166 21.34 -10.94 -35.29
N THR A 167 22.07 -11.60 -36.20
CA THR A 167 21.80 -11.53 -37.65
C THR A 167 21.04 -12.77 -38.06
N VAL A 168 19.96 -12.62 -38.84
CA VAL A 168 19.14 -13.74 -39.32
C VAL A 168 19.19 -13.79 -40.84
N ASP A 169 19.47 -14.96 -41.40
CA ASP A 169 19.34 -15.27 -42.83
C ASP A 169 18.31 -16.39 -43.01
N GLY A 170 17.17 -16.06 -43.63
CA GLY A 170 16.01 -16.94 -43.70
C GLY A 170 15.49 -17.31 -42.30
N SER A 171 15.63 -18.58 -41.93
CA SER A 171 15.24 -19.12 -40.62
C SER A 171 16.43 -19.38 -39.68
N THR A 172 17.65 -19.00 -40.06
CA THR A 172 18.85 -19.36 -39.30
C THR A 172 19.58 -18.12 -38.80
N VAL A 173 20.04 -18.17 -37.55
CA VAL A 173 20.94 -17.15 -37.01
C VAL A 173 22.32 -17.32 -37.64
N VAL A 174 22.87 -16.24 -38.21
CA VAL A 174 24.23 -16.18 -38.74
C VAL A 174 25.16 -15.60 -37.66
N GLY A 175 26.03 -16.45 -37.14
CA GLY A 175 26.97 -16.08 -36.08
C GLY A 175 26.31 -16.11 -34.70
N ASP A 176 26.56 -15.08 -33.89
CA ASP A 176 26.14 -15.05 -32.51
C ASP A 176 24.73 -14.44 -32.34
N LEU A 177 23.96 -15.02 -31.42
CA LEU A 177 22.74 -14.43 -30.86
C LEU A 177 23.04 -13.98 -29.43
N THR A 178 22.92 -12.68 -29.17
CA THR A 178 23.29 -12.07 -27.89
C THR A 178 22.07 -11.57 -27.14
N ILE A 179 21.99 -11.85 -25.84
CA ILE A 179 21.02 -11.22 -24.93
C ILE A 179 21.65 -9.95 -24.36
N VAL A 180 20.99 -8.81 -24.56
CA VAL A 180 21.37 -7.52 -23.98
C VAL A 180 20.38 -7.20 -22.86
N GLY A 181 20.82 -7.33 -21.61
CA GLY A 181 20.01 -7.07 -20.43
C GLY A 181 19.98 -5.59 -20.05
N GLY A 182 18.78 -5.07 -19.76
CA GLY A 182 18.58 -3.69 -19.30
C GLY A 182 18.64 -3.50 -17.78
N GLY A 183 18.84 -4.58 -17.02
CA GLY A 183 18.88 -4.54 -15.54
C GLY A 183 17.54 -4.85 -14.87
N ASP A 184 16.62 -5.54 -15.55
CA ASP A 184 15.38 -6.02 -14.94
C ASP A 184 15.68 -6.96 -13.75
N PRO A 185 15.37 -6.56 -12.50
CA PRO A 185 15.66 -7.37 -11.33
C PRO A 185 14.69 -8.55 -11.16
N LEU A 186 13.67 -8.66 -12.01
CA LEU A 186 12.65 -9.71 -11.99
C LEU A 186 12.81 -10.73 -13.13
N LEU A 187 13.87 -10.62 -13.95
CA LEU A 187 14.11 -11.51 -15.07
C LEU A 187 14.54 -12.91 -14.60
N THR A 188 13.80 -13.95 -15.00
CA THR A 188 14.07 -15.36 -14.68
C THR A 188 13.67 -16.28 -15.84
N SER A 189 13.97 -17.58 -15.75
CA SER A 189 13.49 -18.60 -16.68
C SER A 189 12.95 -19.81 -15.94
N ASP A 190 12.11 -20.61 -16.61
CA ASP A 190 11.55 -21.86 -16.07
C ASP A 190 12.67 -22.88 -15.76
N ALA A 191 13.79 -22.78 -16.46
CA ALA A 191 14.96 -23.61 -16.24
C ALA A 191 15.83 -23.15 -15.04
N PHE A 192 15.54 -21.99 -14.45
CA PHE A 192 16.27 -21.50 -13.30
C PHE A 192 15.80 -22.23 -12.02
N PRO A 193 16.71 -22.88 -11.27
CA PRO A 193 16.33 -23.71 -10.12
C PRO A 193 15.90 -22.84 -8.93
N ILE A 194 14.60 -22.75 -8.69
CA ILE A 194 13.99 -21.95 -7.61
C ILE A 194 13.48 -22.78 -6.43
N GLU A 195 13.58 -24.11 -6.47
CA GLU A 195 12.92 -25.01 -5.51
C GLU A 195 13.37 -24.82 -4.06
N ASN A 196 14.58 -24.28 -3.86
CA ASN A 196 15.15 -24.02 -2.53
C ASN A 196 15.48 -22.53 -2.32
N ASP A 197 14.91 -21.62 -3.11
CA ASP A 197 15.13 -20.20 -2.93
C ASP A 197 14.36 -19.69 -1.70
N PRO A 198 15.05 -19.20 -0.65
CA PRO A 198 14.38 -18.61 0.51
C PRO A 198 13.63 -17.31 0.17
N GLN A 199 13.87 -16.71 -1.00
CA GLN A 199 13.30 -15.43 -1.44
C GLN A 199 12.87 -15.51 -2.92
N PRO A 200 11.86 -16.32 -3.25
CA PRO A 200 11.46 -16.52 -4.64
C PRO A 200 10.99 -15.21 -5.26
N VAL A 201 11.27 -15.06 -6.55
CA VAL A 201 10.79 -13.92 -7.35
C VAL A 201 9.27 -13.95 -7.41
N VAL A 202 8.65 -12.79 -7.20
CA VAL A 202 7.20 -12.61 -7.33
C VAL A 202 6.91 -11.68 -8.50
N ASN A 203 5.95 -12.04 -9.36
CA ASN A 203 5.64 -11.34 -10.60
C ASN A 203 6.86 -11.26 -11.55
N GLU A 204 7.42 -12.43 -11.86
CA GLU A 204 8.61 -12.54 -12.68
C GLU A 204 8.42 -12.09 -14.13
N THR A 205 9.50 -11.64 -14.74
CA THR A 205 9.62 -11.45 -16.19
C THR A 205 10.26 -12.70 -16.77
N SER A 206 9.54 -13.44 -17.62
CA SER A 206 10.06 -14.67 -18.24
C SER A 206 11.03 -14.36 -19.38
N LEU A 207 12.25 -14.91 -19.30
CA LEU A 207 13.25 -14.91 -20.36
C LEU A 207 12.83 -15.82 -21.51
N ASP A 208 12.11 -16.91 -21.22
CA ASP A 208 11.67 -17.90 -22.21
C ASP A 208 10.69 -17.29 -23.23
N ALA A 209 9.99 -16.22 -22.83
CA ALA A 209 9.18 -15.41 -23.74
C ALA A 209 9.99 -14.85 -24.93
N LEU A 210 11.28 -14.53 -24.73
CA LEU A 210 12.15 -14.07 -25.83
C LEU A 210 12.48 -15.21 -26.80
N ALA A 211 12.68 -16.43 -26.29
CA ALA A 211 12.91 -17.62 -27.11
C ALA A 211 11.66 -17.99 -27.91
N ILE A 212 10.47 -17.90 -27.29
CA ILE A 212 9.18 -18.10 -27.96
C ILE A 212 8.99 -17.07 -29.08
N GLN A 213 9.26 -15.79 -28.82
CA GLN A 213 9.16 -14.73 -29.83
C GLN A 213 10.12 -14.97 -31.01
N LEU A 214 11.33 -15.46 -30.74
CA LEU A 214 12.29 -15.80 -31.79
C LEU A 214 11.78 -16.96 -32.68
N ALA A 215 11.23 -18.01 -32.06
CA ALA A 215 10.62 -19.13 -32.77
C ALA A 215 9.39 -18.71 -33.58
N GLU A 216 8.53 -17.85 -33.02
CA GLU A 216 7.36 -17.27 -33.71
C GLU A 216 7.75 -16.38 -34.89
N ALA A 217 8.94 -15.76 -34.84
CA ALA A 217 9.51 -15.01 -35.96
C ALA A 217 10.06 -15.93 -37.08
N GLY A 218 9.97 -17.25 -36.93
CA GLY A 218 10.39 -18.23 -37.93
C GLY A 218 11.88 -18.57 -37.89
N VAL A 219 12.58 -18.21 -36.81
CA VAL A 219 13.97 -18.56 -36.58
C VAL A 219 14.05 -19.88 -35.81
N THR A 220 14.84 -20.84 -36.29
CA THR A 220 14.95 -22.22 -35.79
C THR A 220 16.38 -22.63 -35.50
#